data_AF-A0A6L7S2J4-F1
#
_entry.id   AF-A0A6L7S2J4-F1
#
_cell.length_a   1.000
_cell.length_b   1.000
_cell.length_c   1.000
_cell.angle_alpha   90.00
_cell.angle_beta   90.00
_cell.angle_gamma   90.00
#
_symmetry.space_group_name_H-M   'P 1'
#
loop_
_entity.id
_entity.type
_entity.pdbx_description
1 polymer ?
#
loop_
_entity_poly.entity_id
_entity_poly.type
_entity_poly.pdbx_seq_one_letter_code
_entity_poly.pdbx_strand_id
1 'polypeptide(L)' 'MYDRLIKHRIKESLEDTPVVLVVGPRRAGKTTLVQDIESDSRTYFTLDDPATLEAAHSDPVGFVRRLERATIDEIQRAP' A
#
# COMPACT_ATOMS: atom_id res chain seq x y z
N MET A 1 9.02 -18.33 -8.12
CA MET A 1 8.51 -16.94 -8.06
C MET A 1 9.13 -16.20 -9.24
N TYR A 2 8.35 -15.46 -10.03
CA TYR A 2 8.87 -14.76 -11.22
C TYR A 2 9.38 -13.38 -10.84
N ASP A 3 10.52 -12.97 -11.41
CA ASP A 3 11.06 -11.63 -11.18
C ASP A 3 10.09 -10.55 -11.68
N ARG A 4 9.87 -9.52 -10.85
CA ARG A 4 8.95 -8.42 -11.12
C ARG A 4 9.78 -7.19 -11.46
N LEU A 5 10.00 -6.96 -12.75
CA LEU A 5 10.88 -5.88 -13.23
C LEU A 5 10.51 -4.47 -12.70
N ILE A 6 9.23 -4.23 -12.39
CA ILE A 6 8.76 -2.95 -11.85
C ILE A 6 9.20 -2.69 -10.40
N LYS A 7 9.68 -3.72 -9.68
CA LYS A 7 10.11 -3.63 -8.28
C LYS A 7 11.17 -2.55 -8.07
N HIS A 8 12.13 -2.43 -9.00
CA HIS A 8 13.20 -1.44 -8.91
C HIS A 8 12.64 -0.01 -8.97
N ARG A 9 11.72 0.26 -9.90
CA ARG A 9 11.09 1.59 -10.01
C ARG A 9 10.30 1.97 -8.77
N ILE A 10 9.59 1.02 -8.16
CA ILE A 10 8.85 1.31 -6.91
C ILE A 10 9.80 1.70 -5.78
N LYS A 11 10.95 1.02 -5.66
CA LYS A 11 11.98 1.37 -4.66
C LYS A 11 12.58 2.74 -4.92
N GLU A 12 13.00 3.02 -6.14
CA GLU A 12 13.53 4.33 -6.56
C GLU A 12 12.52 5.46 -6.29
N SER A 13 11.25 5.27 -6.66
CA SER A 13 10.21 6.28 -6.39
C SER A 13 9.93 6.49 -4.90
N LEU A 14 10.10 5.46 -4.06
CA LEU A 14 9.97 5.56 -2.60
C LEU A 14 11.15 6.29 -1.94
N GLU A 15 12.32 6.34 -2.60
CA GLU A 15 13.48 7.12 -2.14
C GLU A 15 13.30 8.62 -2.44
N ASP A 16 12.65 8.97 -3.56
CA ASP A 16 12.39 10.34 -3.98
C ASP A 16 11.09 10.93 -3.38
N THR A 17 10.00 10.16 -3.41
CA THR A 17 8.68 10.53 -2.89
C THR A 17 8.21 9.55 -1.81
N PRO A 18 7.75 10.02 -0.64
CA PRO A 18 7.44 9.12 0.49
C PRO A 18 6.22 8.21 0.25
N VAL A 19 5.48 8.42 -0.85
CA VAL A 19 4.27 7.67 -1.19
C VAL A 19 4.31 7.25 -2.66
N VAL A 20 4.00 5.97 -2.91
CA VAL A 20 3.85 5.41 -4.26
C VAL A 20 2.48 4.75 -4.37
N LEU A 21 1.75 5.06 -5.43
CA LEU A 21 0.47 4.42 -5.76
C LEU A 21 0.66 3.35 -6.84
N VAL A 22 0.34 2.09 -6.52
CA VAL A 22 0.42 0.97 -7.47
C VAL A 22 -0.94 0.71 -8.09
N VAL A 23 -1.14 1.15 -9.34
CA VAL A 23 -2.40 0.98 -10.09
C VAL A 23 -2.22 -0.05 -11.20
N GLY A 24 -3.27 -0.84 -11.48
CA GLY A 24 -3.29 -1.78 -12.59
C GLY A 24 -4.53 -2.68 -12.58
N PRO A 25 -4.73 -3.49 -13.63
CA PRO A 25 -5.92 -4.34 -13.78
C PRO A 25 -6.18 -5.27 -12.58
N ARG A 26 -7.44 -5.68 -12.42
CA ARG A 26 -7.78 -6.75 -11.45
C ARG A 26 -7.00 -8.02 -11.82
N ARG A 27 -6.51 -8.73 -10.79
CA ARG A 27 -5.70 -9.96 -10.91
C ARG A 27 -4.34 -9.81 -11.61
N ALA A 28 -3.82 -8.60 -11.76
CA ALA A 28 -2.45 -8.36 -12.27
C ALA A 28 -1.33 -8.72 -11.26
N GLY A 29 -1.66 -9.22 -10.06
CA GLY A 29 -0.68 -9.58 -9.04
C GLY A 29 -0.08 -8.38 -8.29
N LYS A 30 -0.83 -7.28 -8.16
CA LYS A 30 -0.41 -6.05 -7.46
C LYS A 30 -0.09 -6.31 -5.98
N THR A 31 -1.01 -6.96 -5.26
CA THR A 31 -0.80 -7.37 -3.86
C THR A 31 0.44 -8.22 -3.70
N THR A 32 0.66 -9.19 -4.59
CA THR A 32 1.88 -10.02 -4.58
C THR A 32 3.15 -9.20 -4.81
N LEU A 33 3.11 -8.21 -5.72
CA LEU A 33 4.24 -7.31 -5.96
C LEU A 33 4.55 -6.46 -4.72
N VAL A 34 3.52 -5.91 -4.07
CA VAL A 34 3.69 -5.08 -2.87
C VAL A 34 4.21 -5.93 -1.72
N GLN A 35 3.62 -7.09 -1.46
CA GLN A 35 4.08 -8.04 -0.43
C GLN A 35 5.52 -8.53 -0.66
N ASP A 36 5.95 -8.68 -1.92
CA ASP A 36 7.34 -9.01 -2.25
C ASP A 36 8.32 -7.84 -2.02
N ILE A 37 7.82 -6.59 -2.03
CA ILE A 37 8.58 -5.39 -1.63
C ILE A 37 8.64 -5.26 -0.11
N GLU A 38 7.65 -5.79 0.61
CA GLU A 38 7.50 -5.74 2.07
C GLU A 38 8.47 -6.61 2.88
N SER A 39 9.53 -7.14 2.27
CA SER A 39 10.60 -7.80 3.02
C SER A 39 11.29 -6.90 4.07
N ASP A 40 11.00 -5.58 4.05
CA ASP A 40 11.39 -4.61 5.07
C ASP A 40 10.15 -4.04 5.80
N SER A 41 9.88 -4.54 7.02
CA SER A 41 9.21 -3.90 8.18
C SER A 41 7.95 -3.03 8.02
N ARG A 42 7.24 -3.05 6.88
CA ARG A 42 6.01 -2.28 6.66
C ARG A 42 4.80 -2.92 7.29
N THR A 43 3.93 -2.12 7.91
CA THR A 43 2.62 -2.60 8.37
C THR A 43 1.64 -2.65 7.20
N TYR A 44 0.93 -3.76 7.06
CA TYR A 44 -0.09 -3.95 6.03
C TYR A 44 -1.48 -3.60 6.58
N PHE A 45 -2.14 -2.63 5.96
CA PHE A 45 -3.54 -2.29 6.21
C PHE A 45 -4.35 -2.59 4.95
N THR A 46 -5.47 -3.29 5.10
CA THR A 46 -6.43 -3.47 4.01
C THR A 46 -7.72 -2.74 4.33
N LEU A 47 -8.20 -1.92 3.40
CA LEU A 47 -9.52 -1.29 3.51
C LEU A 47 -10.67 -2.27 3.23
N ASP A 48 -10.36 -3.54 2.97
CA ASP A 48 -11.36 -4.60 3.02
C ASP A 48 -11.77 -4.98 4.44
N ASP A 49 -10.89 -4.75 5.42
CA ASP A 49 -11.22 -4.92 6.83
C ASP A 49 -12.18 -3.81 7.29
N PRO A 50 -13.39 -4.14 7.79
CA PRO A 50 -14.39 -3.14 8.17
C PRO A 50 -13.92 -2.16 9.24
N ALA A 51 -13.11 -2.61 10.21
CA ALA A 51 -12.62 -1.75 11.27
C ALA A 51 -11.57 -0.74 10.75
N THR A 52 -10.68 -1.20 9.88
CA THR A 52 -9.67 -0.35 9.21
C THR A 52 -10.35 0.67 8.30
N LEU A 53 -11.36 0.25 7.53
CA LEU A 53 -12.15 1.14 6.68
C LEU A 53 -12.87 2.23 7.48
N GLU A 54 -13.53 1.85 8.58
CA GLU A 54 -14.22 2.80 9.45
C GLU A 54 -13.23 3.79 10.09
N ALA A 55 -12.05 3.34 10.52
CA ALA A 55 -11.01 4.22 11.04
C ALA A 55 -10.52 5.23 9.99
N ALA A 56 -10.36 4.80 8.73
CA ALA A 56 -9.97 5.67 7.64
C ALA A 56 -11.05 6.72 7.30
N HIS A 57 -12.34 6.37 7.38
CA HIS A 57 -13.46 7.30 7.11
C HIS A 57 -13.73 8.27 8.26
N SER A 58 -13.67 7.79 9.50
CA SER A 58 -14.01 8.59 10.67
C SER A 58 -12.97 9.66 11.02
N ASP A 59 -11.68 9.38 10.80
CA ASP A 59 -10.58 10.31 11.03
C ASP A 59 -9.42 10.05 10.03
N PRO A 60 -9.56 10.45 8.76
CA PRO A 60 -8.55 10.17 7.72
C PRO A 60 -7.19 10.79 8.04
N VAL A 61 -7.18 12.00 8.61
CA VAL A 61 -5.94 12.69 8.98
C VAL A 61 -5.24 11.96 10.12
N GLY A 62 -5.96 11.58 11.17
CA GLY A 62 -5.38 10.81 12.27
C GLY A 62 -5.01 9.39 11.86
N PHE A 63 -5.75 8.77 10.94
CA PHE A 63 -5.40 7.47 10.38
C PHE A 63 -4.02 7.53 9.72
N VAL A 64 -3.79 8.47 8.80
CA VAL A 64 -2.51 8.65 8.12
C VAL A 64 -1.39 9.03 9.10
N ARG A 65 -1.65 9.89 10.09
CA ARG A 65 -0.64 10.30 11.09
C ARG A 65 -0.09 9.16 11.94
N ARG A 66 -0.82 8.05 12.08
CA ARG A 66 -0.38 6.87 12.84
C ARG A 66 0.48 5.92 12.00
N LEU A 67 0.57 6.14 10.69
CA LEU A 67 1.36 5.31 9.78
C LEU A 67 2.82 5.76 9.82
N GLU A 68 3.73 4.86 10.19
CA GLU A 68 5.17 5.11 10.06
C GLU A 68 5.66 4.67 8.67
N ARG A 69 5.61 3.36 8.41
CA ARG A 69 5.89 2.74 7.12
C ARG A 69 4.81 1.71 6.86
N ALA A 70 3.91 2.01 5.92
CA ALA A 70 2.73 1.19 5.72
C ALA A 70 2.40 0.97 4.25
N THR A 71 1.68 -0.12 4.02
CA THR A 71 0.93 -0.39 2.80
C THR A 71 -0.54 -0.24 3.13
N ILE A 72 -1.28 0.49 2.29
CA ILE A 72 -2.73 0.56 2.34
C ILE A 72 -3.26 -0.08 1.06
N ASP A 73 -3.90 -1.23 1.20
CA ASP A 73 -4.51 -1.96 0.09
C ASP A 73 -5.96 -1.53 -0.13
N GLU A 74 -6.41 -1.62 -1.38
CA GLU A 74 -7.76 -1.24 -1.82
C GLU A 74 -8.12 0.22 -1.44
N ILE A 75 -7.14 1.15 -1.54
CA ILE A 75 -7.24 2.57 -1.15
C ILE A 75 -8.47 3.27 -1.74
N GLN A 76 -8.96 2.86 -2.91
CA GLN A 76 -10.15 3.43 -3.53
C GLN A 76 -11.44 3.24 -2.71
N ARG A 77 -11.43 2.42 -1.64
CA ARG A 77 -12.56 2.26 -0.72
C ARG A 77 -12.72 3.43 0.28
N ALA A 78 -11.68 4.25 0.47
CA ALA A 78 -11.71 5.47 1.27
C ALA A 78 -10.96 6.59 0.52
N PRO A 79 -11.65 7.31 -0.39
CA PRO A 79 -11.03 8.32 -1.24
C PRO A 79 -10.65 9.61 -0.50
#